data_AF-A0A7F8PYM5-F1
#
_entry.id   AF-A0A7F8PYM5-F1
#
_cell.length_a   1.000
_cell.length_b   1.000
_cell.length_c   1.000
_cell.angle_alpha   90.00
_cell.angle_beta   90.00
_cell.angle_gamma   90.00
#
_symmetry.space_group_name_H-M   'P 1'
#
loop_
_entity.id
_entity.type
_entity.pdbx_description
1 polymer ?
#
loop_
_entity_poly.entity_id
_entity_poly.type
_entity_poly.pdbx_seq_one_letter_code
_entity_poly.pdbx_strand_id
1 'polypeptide(L)'
;MEAGSGAARSGADRRLQLLSPCDPGRSSAIQMSGSRSEVGGRLGTTARAGMERWRDRLALVTGASGGIGAAVARALVQQGLKVVGCARTVGNIEELAAECKSAGYPGTLIPHRCDLSSEEDILSMFSAVRSQHSGVDICINNAGLARPDTLLSGSTSGWKDMFSVNVLALSICTREAYRSMKERKVDDGHIININSMSGHQVSPHSVIHFYSATKYAVTALTEGLRQELREAQTHIRATCISPEVVETQFAFKLHDKDPEKAAATYECIKCLKPEDVAEAVIYVLSTPPHVQVSLALTAHPLEEASHPQRRTAGRPQGVGTTSWPPQALCLPADWRYPDEAHGAGDLVSCGELGLPSPPLAAWLLPLDFRC
;
A
#
# COMPACT_ATOMS: atom_id res chain seq x y z
N MET A 1 60.16 -26.43 32.18
CA MET A 1 61.20 -26.73 33.18
C MET A 1 61.55 -25.42 33.85
N GLU A 2 61.52 -25.44 35.19
CA GLU A 2 62.05 -24.46 36.17
C GLU A 2 61.48 -23.02 36.10
N ALA A 3 60.71 -22.55 37.10
CA ALA A 3 61.07 -22.23 38.50
C ALA A 3 62.20 -21.18 38.56
N GLY A 4 62.15 -20.09 39.32
CA GLY A 4 61.30 -19.64 40.41
C GLY A 4 62.09 -18.61 41.25
N SER A 5 61.43 -17.98 42.23
CA SER A 5 61.96 -17.10 43.29
C SER A 5 62.41 -15.69 42.85
N GLY A 6 62.27 -14.61 43.63
CA GLY A 6 61.82 -14.46 45.01
C GLY A 6 62.19 -13.07 45.54
N ALA A 7 61.17 -12.33 45.96
CA ALA A 7 61.10 -11.57 47.21
C ALA A 7 62.02 -10.36 47.52
N ALA A 8 61.34 -9.29 47.97
CA ALA A 8 61.56 -8.52 49.21
C ALA A 8 61.81 -6.99 49.09
N ARG A 9 60.73 -6.25 49.40
CA ARG A 9 60.59 -5.15 50.39
C ARG A 9 61.64 -4.03 50.47
N SER A 10 61.16 -2.79 50.38
CA SER A 10 61.01 -1.83 51.52
C SER A 10 61.26 -0.38 51.09
N GLY A 11 60.63 0.57 51.78
CA GLY A 11 61.08 1.97 51.81
C GLY A 11 60.01 2.99 51.42
N ALA A 12 59.27 3.49 52.40
CA ALA A 12 58.60 4.79 52.34
C ALA A 12 59.52 5.83 52.99
N ASP A 13 59.64 7.04 52.43
CA ASP A 13 59.60 8.26 53.26
C ASP A 13 59.36 9.55 52.45
N ARG A 14 58.75 10.50 53.15
CA ARG A 14 58.32 11.86 52.79
C ARG A 14 59.50 12.83 52.74
N ARG A 15 59.38 13.95 52.00
CA ARG A 15 59.32 15.33 52.55
C ARG A 15 59.42 16.47 51.51
N LEU A 16 58.64 17.52 51.84
CA LEU A 16 58.88 18.98 51.74
C LEU A 16 58.98 19.61 50.34
N GLN A 17 57.94 20.34 49.91
CA GLN A 17 57.69 21.79 50.14
C GLN A 17 58.63 22.70 49.34
N LEU A 18 58.03 23.57 48.51
CA LEU A 18 58.42 24.97 48.36
C LEU A 18 57.24 25.78 47.77
N LEU A 19 57.26 27.08 48.09
CA LEU A 19 56.13 28.00 48.23
C LEU A 19 55.67 28.67 46.92
N SER A 20 54.45 29.20 46.96
CA SER A 20 53.77 30.07 45.98
C SER A 20 54.48 31.44 45.77
N PRO A 21 54.06 32.28 44.79
CA PRO A 21 52.98 33.25 45.10
C PRO A 21 52.06 33.72 43.92
N CYS A 22 50.95 34.34 44.33
CA CYS A 22 50.13 35.38 43.68
C CYS A 22 49.13 35.06 42.55
N ASP A 23 47.85 35.03 42.96
CA ASP A 23 46.63 35.39 42.22
C ASP A 23 46.56 36.94 42.10
N PRO A 24 46.01 37.55 41.02
CA PRO A 24 44.56 37.76 40.99
C PRO A 24 43.93 37.77 39.57
N GLY A 25 42.78 37.11 39.38
CA GLY A 25 41.91 37.47 38.26
C GLY A 25 40.80 36.50 37.92
N ARG A 26 39.72 36.51 38.70
CA ARG A 26 38.44 35.87 38.34
C ARG A 26 37.86 36.45 37.06
N SER A 27 37.62 35.60 36.06
CA SER A 27 36.44 35.72 35.20
C SER A 27 35.93 34.31 34.87
N SER A 28 34.67 34.09 35.19
CA SER A 28 33.95 32.83 35.13
C SER A 28 33.81 32.30 33.69
N ALA A 29 34.49 31.20 33.39
CA ALA A 29 34.16 30.34 32.25
C ALA A 29 33.68 29.00 32.80
N ILE A 30 32.39 28.71 32.60
CA ILE A 30 31.79 27.40 32.84
C ILE A 30 32.41 26.44 31.80
N GLN A 31 33.44 25.70 32.19
CA GLN A 31 33.93 24.56 31.43
C GLN A 31 33.03 23.37 31.76
N MET A 32 32.05 23.11 30.89
CA MET A 32 31.37 21.82 30.84
C MET A 32 32.39 20.80 30.32
N SER A 33 32.83 19.91 31.20
CA SER A 33 33.65 18.76 30.87
C SER A 33 32.94 17.92 29.79
N GLY A 34 33.48 17.93 28.58
CA GLY A 34 33.06 17.04 27.51
C GLY A 34 33.44 15.60 27.84
N SER A 35 32.55 14.87 28.50
CA SER A 35 32.55 13.41 28.41
C SER A 35 32.16 13.04 26.99
N ARG A 36 33.13 12.57 26.19
CA ARG A 36 32.84 11.83 24.96
C ARG A 36 32.12 10.55 25.37
N SER A 37 30.79 10.59 25.41
CA SER A 37 29.99 9.37 25.34
C SER A 37 30.05 8.90 23.90
N GLU A 38 30.81 7.85 23.65
CA GLU A 38 30.67 7.02 22.46
C GLU A 38 29.22 6.53 22.40
N VAL A 39 28.39 7.19 21.59
CA VAL A 39 27.08 6.65 21.20
C VAL A 39 27.35 5.64 20.09
N GLY A 40 27.91 4.49 20.47
CA GLY A 40 27.85 3.26 19.71
C GLY A 40 26.46 2.66 19.85
N GLY A 41 25.44 3.35 19.32
CA GLY A 41 24.09 2.83 19.26
C GLY A 41 24.00 1.79 18.15
N ARG A 42 23.89 0.51 18.51
CA ARG A 42 23.22 -0.47 17.64
C ARG A 42 21.88 0.15 17.29
N LEU A 43 21.64 0.45 16.01
CA LEU A 43 20.31 0.74 15.48
C LEU A 43 19.47 -0.52 15.69
N GLY A 44 18.92 -0.67 16.90
CA GLY A 44 17.78 -1.55 17.12
C GLY A 44 16.67 -1.02 16.22
N THR A 45 16.14 -1.90 15.38
CA THR A 45 14.95 -1.67 14.56
C THR A 45 13.79 -1.27 15.49
N THR A 46 13.65 0.03 15.76
CA THR A 46 12.53 0.55 16.54
C THR A 46 11.29 0.40 15.69
N ALA A 47 10.38 -0.49 16.11
CA ALA A 47 9.06 -0.62 15.51
C ALA A 47 8.40 0.76 15.41
N ARG A 48 7.73 1.03 14.30
CA ARG A 48 7.04 2.30 14.08
C ARG A 48 5.85 2.38 15.03
N ALA A 49 5.70 3.51 15.72
CA ALA A 49 4.55 3.75 16.58
C ALA A 49 3.23 3.47 15.85
N GLY A 50 2.34 2.71 16.46
CA GLY A 50 1.05 2.28 15.89
C GLY A 50 1.08 0.89 15.24
N MET A 51 2.27 0.30 15.03
CA MET A 51 2.41 -1.06 14.51
C MET A 51 2.34 -2.15 15.60
N GLU A 52 2.40 -1.79 16.88
CA GLU A 52 2.45 -2.74 18.00
C GLU A 52 1.25 -3.68 18.02
N ARG A 53 0.06 -3.17 17.68
CA ARG A 53 -1.19 -3.95 17.61
C ARG A 53 -1.21 -5.01 16.50
N TRP A 54 -0.30 -4.91 15.54
CA TRP A 54 -0.21 -5.84 14.41
C TRP A 54 0.82 -6.95 14.65
N ARG A 55 1.64 -6.85 15.70
CA ARG A 55 2.66 -7.85 16.02
C ARG A 55 2.02 -9.25 16.14
N ASP A 56 2.70 -10.24 15.58
CA ASP A 56 2.29 -11.67 15.54
C ASP A 56 1.00 -11.97 14.75
N ARG A 57 0.28 -10.95 14.27
CA ARG A 57 -0.84 -11.11 13.34
C ARG A 57 -0.35 -11.45 11.95
N LEU A 58 -1.26 -12.01 11.16
CA LEU A 58 -0.92 -12.52 9.84
C LEU A 58 -1.35 -11.56 8.73
N ALA A 59 -0.37 -11.17 7.90
CA ALA A 59 -0.59 -10.46 6.65
C ALA A 59 -0.38 -11.39 5.44
N LEU A 60 -1.34 -11.41 4.52
CA LEU A 60 -1.16 -11.98 3.18
C LEU A 60 -0.66 -10.88 2.24
N VAL A 61 0.42 -11.14 1.50
CA VAL A 61 0.94 -10.23 0.46
C VAL A 61 0.98 -10.97 -0.87
N THR A 62 0.12 -10.57 -1.79
CA THR A 62 0.10 -11.16 -3.14
C THR A 62 1.16 -10.54 -4.04
N GLY A 63 1.82 -11.34 -4.87
CA GLY A 63 2.91 -10.88 -5.73
C GLY A 63 4.19 -10.53 -4.96
N ALA A 64 4.51 -11.28 -3.91
CA ALA A 64 5.64 -11.01 -3.02
C ALA A 64 7.03 -11.39 -3.58
N SER A 65 7.12 -11.94 -4.79
CA SER A 65 8.38 -12.39 -5.40
C SER A 65 9.23 -11.28 -6.03
N GLY A 66 8.81 -10.02 -5.97
CA GLY A 66 9.58 -8.87 -6.43
C GLY A 66 8.83 -7.54 -6.36
N GLY A 67 9.51 -6.46 -6.71
CA GLY A 67 8.94 -5.11 -6.76
C GLY A 67 8.29 -4.68 -5.44
N ILE A 68 7.14 -3.99 -5.54
CA ILE A 68 6.38 -3.47 -4.40
C ILE A 68 6.03 -4.58 -3.40
N GLY A 69 5.59 -5.75 -3.87
CA GLY A 69 5.18 -6.85 -3.01
C GLY A 69 6.30 -7.37 -2.11
N ALA A 70 7.52 -7.50 -2.66
CA ALA A 70 8.69 -7.89 -1.88
C ALA A 70 9.07 -6.82 -0.83
N ALA A 71 9.04 -5.54 -1.21
CA ALA A 71 9.31 -4.44 -0.29
C ALA A 71 8.29 -4.37 0.85
N VAL A 72 7.00 -4.51 0.55
CA VAL A 72 5.92 -4.57 1.53
C VAL A 72 6.08 -5.77 2.45
N ALA A 73 6.34 -6.97 1.90
CA ALA A 73 6.54 -8.16 2.71
C ALA A 73 7.71 -8.01 3.69
N ARG A 74 8.85 -7.48 3.23
CA ARG A 74 10.02 -7.16 4.06
C ARG A 74 9.67 -6.15 5.16
N ALA A 75 8.99 -5.06 4.81
CA ALA A 75 8.61 -4.01 5.76
C ALA A 75 7.67 -4.55 6.86
N LEU A 76 6.70 -5.40 6.52
CA LEU A 76 5.81 -6.01 7.51
C LEU A 76 6.55 -6.98 8.44
N VAL A 77 7.51 -7.75 7.91
CA VAL A 77 8.36 -8.62 8.73
C VAL A 77 9.25 -7.81 9.68
N GLN A 78 9.80 -6.68 9.24
CA GLN A 78 10.54 -5.74 10.10
C GLN A 78 9.68 -5.22 11.27
N GLN A 79 8.37 -5.07 11.07
CA GLN A 79 7.44 -4.62 12.11
C GLN A 79 6.91 -5.76 13.01
N GLY A 80 7.33 -7.01 12.79
CA GLY A 80 6.99 -8.14 13.67
C GLY A 80 5.74 -8.92 13.27
N LEU A 81 5.30 -8.81 12.01
CA LEU A 81 4.16 -9.59 11.50
C LEU A 81 4.60 -10.97 11.01
N LYS A 82 3.67 -11.92 11.03
CA LYS A 82 3.75 -13.12 10.21
C LYS A 82 3.24 -12.76 8.82
N VAL A 83 4.03 -12.99 7.79
CA VAL A 83 3.69 -12.59 6.42
C VAL A 83 3.64 -13.83 5.55
N VAL A 84 2.49 -14.14 4.98
CA VAL A 84 2.39 -15.12 3.89
C VAL A 84 2.61 -14.37 2.59
N GLY A 85 3.77 -14.58 1.98
CA GLY A 85 4.10 -14.00 0.68
C GLY A 85 3.78 -15.00 -0.41
N CYS A 86 2.91 -14.66 -1.36
CA CYS A 86 2.57 -15.57 -2.45
C CYS A 86 2.90 -15.04 -3.85
N ALA A 87 3.35 -15.94 -4.72
CA ALA A 87 3.51 -15.72 -6.15
C ALA A 87 3.72 -17.08 -6.86
N ARG A 88 3.76 -17.05 -8.19
CA ARG A 88 4.13 -18.22 -9.01
C ARG A 88 5.59 -18.65 -8.79
N THR A 89 6.50 -17.68 -8.74
CA THR A 89 7.94 -17.88 -8.52
C THR A 89 8.25 -17.84 -7.03
N VAL A 90 8.09 -18.99 -6.35
CA VAL A 90 8.27 -19.07 -4.89
C VAL A 90 9.73 -18.91 -4.44
N GLY A 91 10.70 -19.29 -5.28
CA GLY A 91 12.14 -19.22 -4.94
C GLY A 91 12.60 -17.82 -4.50
N ASN A 92 12.19 -16.77 -5.21
CA ASN A 92 12.52 -15.39 -4.80
C ASN A 92 11.94 -15.02 -3.42
N ILE A 93 10.82 -15.63 -3.02
CA ILE A 93 10.19 -15.39 -1.71
C ILE A 93 10.94 -16.17 -0.63
N GLU A 94 11.44 -17.37 -0.95
CA GLU A 94 12.31 -18.17 -0.07
C GLU A 94 13.64 -17.45 0.21
N GLU A 95 14.26 -16.89 -0.83
CA GLU A 95 15.45 -16.03 -0.71
C GLU A 95 15.17 -14.82 0.19
N LEU A 96 14.08 -14.09 -0.06
CA LEU A 96 13.67 -12.97 0.77
C LEU A 96 13.39 -13.37 2.22
N ALA A 97 12.84 -14.56 2.45
CA ALA A 97 12.59 -15.08 3.80
C ALA A 97 13.90 -15.39 4.52
N ALA A 98 14.88 -15.96 3.82
CA ALA A 98 16.22 -16.20 4.35
C ALA A 98 16.96 -14.89 4.67
N GLU A 99 16.84 -13.87 3.82
CA GLU A 99 17.35 -12.51 4.09
C GLU A 99 16.74 -11.94 5.37
N CYS A 100 15.41 -11.97 5.49
CA CYS A 100 14.70 -11.42 6.65
C CYS A 100 15.10 -12.12 7.95
N LYS A 101 15.24 -13.45 7.90
CA LYS A 101 15.69 -14.26 9.04
C LYS A 101 17.13 -13.94 9.42
N SER A 102 18.03 -13.82 8.43
CA SER A 102 19.45 -13.51 8.66
C SER A 102 19.65 -12.11 9.21
N ALA A 103 18.80 -11.15 8.82
CA ALA A 103 18.77 -9.80 9.37
C ALA A 103 18.23 -9.73 10.81
N GLY A 104 17.68 -10.83 11.35
CA GLY A 104 17.14 -10.89 12.71
C GLY A 104 15.87 -10.05 12.88
N TYR A 105 15.07 -9.89 11.83
CA TYR A 105 13.80 -9.19 11.94
C TYR A 105 12.82 -9.93 12.86
N PRO A 106 11.96 -9.20 13.59
CA PRO A 106 11.09 -9.80 14.60
C PRO A 106 9.93 -10.62 14.04
N GLY A 107 9.56 -10.41 12.77
CA GLY A 107 8.50 -11.15 12.09
C GLY A 107 9.04 -12.36 11.31
N THR A 108 8.14 -13.01 10.56
CA THR A 108 8.49 -14.18 9.74
C THR A 108 7.83 -14.09 8.37
N LEU A 109 8.60 -14.27 7.30
CA LEU A 109 8.07 -14.47 5.95
C LEU A 109 7.86 -15.96 5.68
N ILE A 110 6.66 -16.31 5.24
CA ILE A 110 6.21 -17.66 4.91
C ILE A 110 5.98 -17.69 3.39
N PRO A 111 6.89 -18.29 2.62
CA PRO A 111 6.75 -18.41 1.17
C PRO A 111 5.61 -19.36 0.82
N HIS A 112 4.75 -18.96 -0.13
CA HIS A 112 3.68 -19.82 -0.65
C HIS A 112 3.58 -19.72 -2.16
N ARG A 113 3.64 -20.86 -2.86
CA ARG A 113 3.39 -20.89 -4.31
C ARG A 113 1.89 -20.75 -4.57
N CYS A 114 1.50 -19.80 -5.42
CA CYS A 114 0.11 -19.62 -5.82
C CYS A 114 0.06 -18.95 -7.20
N ASP A 115 -0.69 -19.55 -8.14
CA ASP A 115 -1.07 -18.86 -9.36
C ASP A 115 -2.40 -18.14 -9.18
N LEU A 116 -2.35 -16.80 -9.11
CA LEU A 116 -3.52 -15.97 -8.86
C LEU A 116 -4.52 -15.95 -10.03
N SER A 117 -4.16 -16.45 -11.23
CA SER A 117 -5.17 -16.66 -12.27
C SER A 117 -6.04 -17.90 -12.06
N SER A 118 -5.74 -18.74 -11.05
CA SER A 118 -6.50 -19.94 -10.69
C SER A 118 -7.22 -19.72 -9.35
N GLU A 119 -8.55 -19.73 -9.35
CA GLU A 119 -9.33 -19.63 -8.11
C GLU A 119 -9.02 -20.79 -7.15
N GLU A 120 -8.87 -22.01 -7.67
CA GLU A 120 -8.53 -23.19 -6.87
C GLU A 120 -7.18 -23.06 -6.14
N ASP A 121 -6.18 -22.45 -6.79
CA ASP A 121 -4.88 -22.16 -6.15
C ASP A 121 -5.04 -21.15 -5.00
N ILE A 122 -5.89 -20.14 -5.18
CA ILE A 122 -6.18 -19.14 -4.16
C ILE A 122 -6.91 -19.80 -2.97
N LEU A 123 -7.96 -20.58 -3.23
CA LEU A 123 -8.72 -21.28 -2.19
C LEU A 123 -7.83 -22.26 -1.42
N SER A 124 -6.96 -22.99 -2.11
CA SER A 124 -5.97 -23.89 -1.50
C SER A 124 -4.98 -23.14 -0.60
N MET A 125 -4.50 -21.97 -1.04
CA MET A 125 -3.65 -21.11 -0.22
C MET A 125 -4.37 -20.64 1.05
N PHE A 126 -5.60 -20.14 0.95
CA PHE A 126 -6.36 -19.72 2.14
C PHE A 126 -6.66 -20.88 3.09
N SER A 127 -6.90 -22.09 2.57
CA SER A 127 -7.04 -23.31 3.36
C SER A 127 -5.75 -23.67 4.11
N ALA A 128 -4.59 -23.57 3.45
CA ALA A 128 -3.29 -23.76 4.08
C ALA A 128 -3.02 -22.73 5.18
N VAL A 129 -3.31 -21.45 4.93
CA VAL A 129 -3.18 -20.38 5.94
C VAL A 129 -4.09 -20.64 7.15
N ARG A 130 -5.34 -21.03 6.92
CA ARG A 130 -6.30 -21.37 7.99
C ARG A 130 -5.80 -22.51 8.87
N SER A 131 -5.30 -23.59 8.26
CA SER A 131 -4.84 -24.78 8.99
C SER A 131 -3.53 -24.56 9.76
N GLN A 132 -2.60 -23.78 9.21
CA GLN A 132 -1.25 -23.64 9.77
C GLN A 132 -1.06 -22.36 10.60
N HIS A 133 -1.85 -21.33 10.34
CA HIS A 133 -1.63 -19.99 10.87
C HIS A 133 -2.92 -19.29 11.33
N SER A 134 -3.99 -20.06 11.56
CA SER A 134 -5.33 -19.61 11.98
C SER A 134 -6.11 -18.83 10.93
N GLY A 135 -5.55 -17.80 10.30
CA GLY A 135 -6.23 -17.01 9.28
C GLY A 135 -5.54 -15.69 8.93
N VAL A 136 -6.17 -14.91 8.05
CA VAL A 136 -5.62 -13.64 7.51
C VAL A 136 -6.24 -12.43 8.22
N ASP A 137 -5.42 -11.56 8.80
CA ASP A 137 -5.84 -10.32 9.46
C ASP A 137 -5.59 -9.06 8.61
N ILE A 138 -4.56 -9.11 7.77
CA ILE A 138 -4.26 -8.08 6.78
C ILE A 138 -4.16 -8.73 5.40
N CYS A 139 -4.83 -8.19 4.40
CA CYS A 139 -4.72 -8.66 3.01
C CYS A 139 -4.19 -7.52 2.14
N ILE A 140 -2.99 -7.69 1.59
CA ILE A 140 -2.38 -6.77 0.62
C ILE A 140 -2.54 -7.36 -0.78
N ASN A 141 -3.54 -6.85 -1.51
CA ASN A 141 -3.73 -7.17 -2.92
C ASN A 141 -2.76 -6.32 -3.76
N ASN A 142 -1.53 -6.81 -3.88
CA ASN A 142 -0.46 -6.13 -4.62
C ASN A 142 -0.24 -6.70 -6.03
N ALA A 143 -0.44 -8.00 -6.22
CA ALA A 143 -0.18 -8.63 -7.51
C ALA A 143 -0.95 -7.93 -8.64
N GLY A 144 -0.23 -7.59 -9.70
CA GLY A 144 -0.81 -6.98 -10.89
C GLY A 144 0.18 -6.93 -12.03
N LEU A 145 -0.36 -6.83 -13.25
CA LEU A 145 0.41 -6.79 -14.48
C LEU A 145 -0.26 -5.92 -15.54
N ALA A 146 0.51 -5.50 -16.53
CA ALA A 146 0.00 -4.96 -17.78
C ALA A 146 0.56 -5.77 -18.95
N ARG A 147 -0.22 -5.89 -20.02
CA ARG A 147 0.22 -6.45 -21.31
C ARG A 147 0.10 -5.37 -22.38
N PRO A 148 1.00 -5.32 -23.38
CA PRO A 148 1.03 -4.26 -24.39
C PRO A 148 -0.08 -4.43 -25.45
N ASP A 149 -1.30 -4.78 -25.02
CA ASP A 149 -2.46 -5.08 -25.85
C ASP A 149 -3.39 -3.86 -25.91
N THR A 150 -3.19 -3.02 -26.93
CA THR A 150 -4.00 -1.81 -27.15
C THR A 150 -5.47 -2.12 -27.42
N LEU A 151 -6.37 -1.16 -27.23
CA LEU A 151 -7.82 -1.40 -27.45
C LEU A 151 -8.19 -1.68 -28.91
N LEU A 152 -7.42 -1.17 -29.88
CA LEU A 152 -7.75 -1.28 -31.31
C LEU A 152 -7.19 -2.55 -31.97
N SER A 153 -6.15 -3.15 -31.39
CA SER A 153 -5.42 -4.25 -32.03
C SER A 153 -4.84 -5.28 -31.06
N GLY A 154 -5.10 -5.13 -29.75
CA GLY A 154 -4.58 -5.99 -28.71
C GLY A 154 -5.21 -7.38 -28.73
N SER A 155 -4.49 -8.34 -28.15
CA SER A 155 -4.98 -9.70 -27.97
C SER A 155 -5.97 -9.79 -26.80
N THR A 156 -7.08 -10.49 -27.02
CA THR A 156 -8.05 -10.80 -25.97
C THR A 156 -7.42 -11.59 -24.81
N SER A 157 -6.40 -12.41 -25.08
CA SER A 157 -5.67 -13.14 -24.04
C SER A 157 -4.99 -12.19 -23.06
N GLY A 158 -4.30 -11.14 -23.53
CA GLY A 158 -3.65 -10.21 -22.61
C GLY A 158 -4.65 -9.38 -21.80
N TRP A 159 -5.81 -9.05 -22.37
CA TRP A 159 -6.92 -8.45 -21.64
C TRP A 159 -7.46 -9.38 -20.54
N LYS A 160 -7.66 -10.67 -20.86
CA LYS A 160 -8.05 -11.68 -19.87
C LYS A 160 -7.00 -11.84 -18.78
N ASP A 161 -5.72 -11.90 -19.12
CA ASP A 161 -4.63 -12.00 -18.14
C ASP A 161 -4.65 -10.81 -17.15
N MET A 162 -4.76 -9.59 -17.68
CA MET A 162 -4.86 -8.38 -16.85
C MET A 162 -6.10 -8.40 -15.97
N PHE A 163 -7.27 -8.77 -16.50
CA PHE A 163 -8.51 -8.82 -15.70
C PHE A 163 -8.46 -9.91 -14.63
N SER A 164 -8.00 -11.11 -14.98
CA SER A 164 -7.91 -12.26 -14.09
C SER A 164 -7.05 -11.95 -12.87
N VAL A 165 -5.91 -11.28 -13.03
CA VAL A 165 -5.03 -10.95 -11.90
C VAL A 165 -5.42 -9.63 -11.24
N ASN A 166 -5.57 -8.54 -11.99
CA ASN A 166 -5.71 -7.21 -11.41
C ASN A 166 -7.09 -6.99 -10.76
N VAL A 167 -8.12 -7.72 -11.20
CA VAL A 167 -9.51 -7.52 -10.77
C VAL A 167 -10.04 -8.78 -10.10
N LEU A 168 -10.08 -9.91 -10.81
CA LEU A 168 -10.75 -11.11 -10.31
C LEU A 168 -10.01 -11.72 -9.11
N ALA A 169 -8.70 -11.95 -9.21
CA ALA A 169 -7.91 -12.48 -8.11
C ALA A 169 -7.92 -11.55 -6.88
N LEU A 170 -7.83 -10.24 -7.11
CA LEU A 170 -7.97 -9.23 -6.06
C LEU A 170 -9.31 -9.37 -5.31
N SER A 171 -10.41 -9.52 -6.04
CA SER A 171 -11.74 -9.71 -5.46
C SER A 171 -11.88 -11.04 -4.72
N ILE A 172 -11.31 -12.13 -5.25
CA ILE A 172 -11.30 -13.45 -4.57
C ILE A 172 -10.49 -13.37 -3.27
N CYS A 173 -9.26 -12.83 -3.31
CA CYS A 173 -8.43 -12.66 -2.12
C CYS A 173 -9.09 -11.74 -1.08
N THR A 174 -9.79 -10.69 -1.52
CA THR A 174 -10.60 -9.83 -0.66
C THR A 174 -11.72 -10.62 0.03
N ARG A 175 -12.50 -11.38 -0.73
CA ARG A 175 -13.62 -12.21 -0.24
C ARG A 175 -13.14 -13.24 0.78
N GLU A 176 -12.08 -13.98 0.47
CA GLU A 176 -11.56 -15.02 1.36
C GLU A 176 -10.87 -14.44 2.61
N ALA A 177 -10.21 -13.28 2.50
CA ALA A 177 -9.68 -12.57 3.66
C ALA A 177 -10.80 -12.11 4.60
N TYR A 178 -11.87 -11.50 4.06
CA TYR A 178 -13.03 -11.12 4.86
C TYR A 178 -13.71 -12.32 5.51
N ARG A 179 -13.91 -13.43 4.78
CA ARG A 179 -14.45 -14.69 5.34
C ARG A 179 -13.57 -15.20 6.48
N SER A 180 -12.25 -15.20 6.30
CA SER A 180 -11.30 -15.60 7.35
C SER A 180 -11.42 -14.72 8.60
N MET A 181 -11.56 -13.39 8.44
CA MET A 181 -11.76 -12.47 9.56
C MET A 181 -13.11 -12.72 10.25
N LYS A 182 -14.18 -12.85 9.48
CA LYS A 182 -15.55 -13.09 9.96
C LYS A 182 -15.67 -14.37 10.76
N GLU A 183 -15.14 -15.49 10.24
CA GLU A 183 -15.15 -16.79 10.93
C GLU A 183 -14.46 -16.74 12.30
N ARG A 184 -13.40 -15.93 12.41
CA ARG A 184 -12.60 -15.77 13.64
C ARG A 184 -13.07 -14.62 14.52
N LYS A 185 -14.13 -13.90 14.13
CA LYS A 185 -14.65 -12.71 14.83
C LYS A 185 -13.60 -11.60 14.96
N VAL A 186 -12.74 -11.45 13.95
CA VAL A 186 -11.81 -10.32 13.85
C VAL A 186 -12.58 -9.12 13.33
N ASP A 187 -12.57 -8.05 14.11
CA ASP A 187 -13.32 -6.82 13.80
C ASP A 187 -12.40 -5.64 13.41
N ASP A 188 -11.08 -5.80 13.46
CA ASP A 188 -10.11 -4.71 13.26
C ASP A 188 -9.09 -5.01 12.15
N GLY A 189 -9.44 -5.93 11.24
CA GLY A 189 -8.61 -6.32 10.10
C GLY A 189 -8.43 -5.20 9.07
N HIS A 190 -7.56 -5.43 8.08
CA HIS A 190 -7.33 -4.43 7.02
C HIS A 190 -7.11 -5.08 5.65
N ILE A 191 -7.89 -4.66 4.65
CA ILE A 191 -7.69 -5.01 3.25
C ILE A 191 -7.13 -3.79 2.52
N ILE A 192 -5.96 -3.93 1.90
CA ILE A 192 -5.26 -2.87 1.17
C ILE A 192 -5.06 -3.29 -0.28
N ASN A 193 -5.60 -2.51 -1.20
CA ASN A 193 -5.49 -2.72 -2.64
C ASN A 193 -4.42 -1.79 -3.22
N ILE A 194 -3.39 -2.35 -3.87
CA ILE A 194 -2.41 -1.56 -4.62
C ILE A 194 -3.02 -1.25 -6.00
N ASN A 195 -3.50 -0.03 -6.13
CA ASN A 195 -4.08 0.52 -7.33
C ASN A 195 -2.99 1.21 -8.16
N SER A 196 -3.31 2.33 -8.82
CA SER A 196 -2.42 3.14 -9.61
C SER A 196 -3.04 4.53 -9.79
N MET A 197 -2.23 5.53 -10.13
CA MET A 197 -2.74 6.77 -10.73
C MET A 197 -3.54 6.51 -12.01
N SER A 198 -3.25 5.41 -12.73
CA SER A 198 -4.04 4.95 -13.89
C SER A 198 -5.46 4.49 -13.53
N GLY A 199 -5.78 4.32 -12.24
CA GLY A 199 -7.13 4.05 -11.75
C GLY A 199 -7.98 5.30 -11.53
N HIS A 200 -7.40 6.48 -11.76
CA HIS A 200 -8.01 7.80 -11.56
C HIS A 200 -7.93 8.69 -12.80
N GLN A 201 -7.05 8.37 -13.74
CA GLN A 201 -6.91 9.03 -15.02
C GLN A 201 -6.45 8.05 -16.10
N VAL A 202 -6.86 8.26 -17.35
CA VAL A 202 -6.39 7.48 -18.50
C VAL A 202 -5.30 8.26 -19.20
N SER A 203 -4.05 7.79 -19.08
CA SER A 203 -2.92 8.41 -19.77
C SER A 203 -2.98 8.15 -21.28
N PRO A 204 -2.51 9.07 -22.14
CA PRO A 204 -2.53 8.92 -23.61
C PRO A 204 -1.44 7.95 -24.12
N HIS A 205 -1.33 6.78 -23.49
CA HIS A 205 -0.41 5.70 -23.83
C HIS A 205 -1.23 4.44 -24.09
N SER A 206 -1.46 4.14 -25.39
CA SER A 206 -2.40 3.11 -25.83
C SER A 206 -2.17 1.72 -25.23
N VAL A 207 -0.91 1.37 -24.97
CA VAL A 207 -0.50 0.08 -24.40
C VAL A 207 -0.95 -0.15 -22.94
N ILE A 208 -1.36 0.91 -22.23
CA ILE A 208 -1.87 0.82 -20.85
C ILE A 208 -3.35 1.17 -20.72
N HIS A 209 -4.08 1.40 -21.82
CA HIS A 209 -5.50 1.76 -21.74
C HIS A 209 -6.34 0.66 -21.07
N PHE A 210 -6.16 -0.60 -21.47
CA PHE A 210 -6.88 -1.71 -20.83
C PHE A 210 -6.44 -1.90 -19.36
N TYR A 211 -5.14 -1.76 -19.08
CA TYR A 211 -4.65 -1.74 -17.70
C TYR A 211 -5.32 -0.64 -16.86
N SER A 212 -5.45 0.57 -17.41
CA SER A 212 -6.14 1.69 -16.75
C SER A 212 -7.58 1.32 -16.42
N ALA A 213 -8.32 0.70 -17.35
CA ALA A 213 -9.67 0.18 -17.09
C ALA A 213 -9.70 -0.81 -15.91
N THR A 214 -8.72 -1.74 -15.83
CA THR A 214 -8.63 -2.65 -14.67
C THR A 214 -8.39 -1.91 -13.35
N LYS A 215 -7.61 -0.83 -13.36
CA LYS A 215 -7.31 -0.02 -12.16
C LYS A 215 -8.47 0.89 -11.76
N TYR A 216 -9.27 1.38 -12.71
CA TYR A 216 -10.56 2.02 -12.41
C TYR A 216 -11.52 1.04 -11.74
N ALA A 217 -11.56 -0.23 -12.17
CA ALA A 217 -12.35 -1.25 -11.48
C ALA A 217 -11.85 -1.45 -10.05
N VAL A 218 -10.54 -1.45 -9.80
CA VAL A 218 -9.99 -1.51 -8.42
C VAL A 218 -10.42 -0.30 -7.58
N THR A 219 -10.45 0.92 -8.16
CA THR A 219 -10.97 2.11 -7.47
C THR A 219 -12.41 1.89 -7.01
N ALA A 220 -13.31 1.48 -7.93
CA ALA A 220 -14.71 1.24 -7.63
C ALA A 220 -14.90 0.09 -6.62
N LEU A 221 -14.21 -1.03 -6.80
CA LEU A 221 -14.29 -2.20 -5.92
C LEU A 221 -13.81 -1.88 -4.49
N THR A 222 -12.79 -1.03 -4.33
CA THR A 222 -12.31 -0.66 -3.00
C THR A 222 -13.32 0.20 -2.25
N GLU A 223 -14.00 1.11 -2.94
CA GLU A 223 -15.10 1.89 -2.34
C GLU A 223 -16.33 1.03 -2.05
N GLY A 224 -16.69 0.12 -2.95
CA GLY A 224 -17.75 -0.88 -2.71
C GLY A 224 -17.47 -1.73 -1.47
N LEU A 225 -16.24 -2.26 -1.35
CA LEU A 225 -15.81 -3.03 -0.18
C LEU A 225 -15.97 -2.24 1.13
N ARG A 226 -15.59 -0.96 1.14
CA ARG A 226 -15.78 -0.12 2.33
C ARG A 226 -17.25 -0.01 2.73
N GLN A 227 -18.15 0.11 1.76
CA GLN A 227 -19.59 0.20 2.02
C GLN A 227 -20.13 -1.14 2.55
N GLU A 228 -19.73 -2.27 1.97
CA GLU A 228 -20.11 -3.62 2.42
C GLU A 228 -19.61 -3.90 3.85
N LEU A 229 -18.38 -3.51 4.19
CA LEU A 229 -17.83 -3.68 5.55
C LEU A 229 -18.59 -2.85 6.60
N ARG A 230 -19.07 -1.66 6.21
CA ARG A 230 -19.93 -0.82 7.05
C ARG A 230 -21.32 -1.43 7.23
N GLU A 231 -21.91 -1.94 6.16
CA GLU A 231 -23.21 -2.65 6.20
C GLU A 231 -23.13 -3.89 7.09
N ALA A 232 -22.01 -4.62 7.03
CA ALA A 232 -21.71 -5.74 7.90
C ALA A 232 -21.42 -5.34 9.36
N GLN A 233 -21.47 -4.05 9.69
CA GLN A 233 -21.23 -3.49 11.02
C GLN A 233 -19.86 -3.87 11.61
N THR A 234 -18.83 -3.88 10.77
CA THR A 234 -17.45 -4.18 11.19
C THR A 234 -16.58 -2.93 11.26
N HIS A 235 -15.49 -2.99 12.02
CA HIS A 235 -14.41 -1.99 11.99
C HIS A 235 -13.22 -2.43 11.10
N ILE A 236 -13.44 -3.45 10.25
CA ILE A 236 -12.47 -3.87 9.24
C ILE A 236 -12.32 -2.72 8.23
N ARG A 237 -11.08 -2.40 7.90
CA ARG A 237 -10.75 -1.27 7.04
C ARG A 237 -10.50 -1.72 5.60
N ALA A 238 -10.83 -0.84 4.66
CA ALA A 238 -10.50 -0.99 3.24
C ALA A 238 -9.72 0.24 2.75
N THR A 239 -8.53 0.03 2.19
CA THR A 239 -7.67 1.12 1.70
C THR A 239 -7.23 0.89 0.26
N CYS A 240 -7.14 1.97 -0.49
CA CYS A 240 -6.55 2.02 -1.80
C CYS A 240 -5.22 2.81 -1.73
N ILE A 241 -4.13 2.26 -2.28
CA ILE A 241 -2.88 3.01 -2.50
C ILE A 241 -2.65 3.13 -4.00
N SER A 242 -2.58 4.36 -4.50
CA SER A 242 -2.44 4.67 -5.92
C SER A 242 -1.10 5.31 -6.21
N PRO A 243 -0.04 4.51 -6.43
CA PRO A 243 1.23 5.04 -6.86
C PRO A 243 1.23 5.47 -8.33
N GLU A 244 2.09 6.42 -8.64
CA GLU A 244 2.55 6.73 -9.99
C GLU A 244 3.60 5.69 -10.44
N VAL A 245 4.55 6.06 -11.30
CA VAL A 245 5.57 5.13 -11.82
C VAL A 245 6.51 4.71 -10.69
N VAL A 246 6.54 3.40 -10.42
CA VAL A 246 7.45 2.76 -9.46
C VAL A 246 8.47 1.93 -10.21
N GLU A 247 9.75 2.17 -9.93
CA GLU A 247 10.86 1.46 -10.56
C GLU A 247 10.89 -0.01 -10.12
N THR A 248 10.38 -0.88 -10.99
CA THR A 248 10.23 -2.31 -10.74
C THR A 248 10.41 -3.11 -12.04
N GLN A 249 10.24 -4.43 -11.97
CA GLN A 249 10.12 -5.28 -13.16
C GLN A 249 8.82 -5.06 -13.97
N PHE A 250 7.94 -4.13 -13.55
CA PHE A 250 6.67 -3.88 -14.23
C PHE A 250 6.85 -3.38 -15.67
N ALA A 251 7.63 -2.31 -15.89
CA ALA A 251 7.88 -1.78 -17.24
C ALA A 251 8.60 -2.80 -18.14
N PHE A 252 9.56 -3.56 -17.59
CA PHE A 252 10.26 -4.60 -18.33
C PHE A 252 9.35 -5.76 -18.77
N LYS A 253 8.30 -6.08 -18.01
CA LYS A 253 7.29 -7.08 -18.40
C LYS A 253 6.26 -6.53 -19.38
N LEU A 254 5.93 -5.24 -19.27
CA LEU A 254 5.04 -4.56 -20.22
C LEU A 254 5.70 -4.42 -21.60
N HIS A 255 7.00 -4.09 -21.61
CA HIS A 255 7.81 -3.95 -22.81
C HIS A 255 8.77 -5.14 -22.97
N ASP A 256 8.22 -6.35 -22.88
CA ASP A 256 8.99 -7.61 -22.98
C ASP A 256 9.81 -7.74 -24.28
N LYS A 257 9.35 -7.11 -25.37
CA LYS A 257 10.02 -7.05 -26.68
C LYS A 257 10.94 -5.84 -26.87
N ASP A 258 10.96 -4.90 -25.92
CA ASP A 258 11.67 -3.62 -26.04
C ASP A 258 12.18 -3.16 -24.65
N PRO A 259 13.26 -3.77 -24.14
CA PRO A 259 13.81 -3.46 -22.82
C PRO A 259 14.39 -2.04 -22.73
N GLU A 260 14.81 -1.45 -23.85
CA GLU A 260 15.29 -0.06 -23.90
C GLU A 260 14.16 0.92 -23.56
N LYS A 261 12.96 0.68 -24.09
CA LYS A 261 11.77 1.46 -23.73
C LYS A 261 11.38 1.32 -22.26
N ALA A 262 11.56 0.13 -21.67
CA ALA A 262 11.38 -0.07 -20.23
C ALA A 262 12.37 0.75 -19.40
N ALA A 263 13.66 0.73 -19.77
CA ALA A 263 14.69 1.52 -19.10
C ALA A 263 14.42 3.02 -19.22
N ALA A 264 14.08 3.49 -20.42
CA ALA A 264 13.75 4.90 -20.68
C ALA A 264 12.58 5.40 -19.81
N THR A 265 11.61 4.52 -19.48
CA THR A 265 10.48 4.87 -18.58
C THR A 265 10.97 5.32 -17.20
N TYR A 266 12.05 4.73 -16.70
CA TYR A 266 12.60 5.02 -15.37
C TYR A 266 13.69 6.09 -15.37
N GLU A 267 14.26 6.41 -16.54
CA GLU A 267 15.27 7.47 -16.68
C GLU A 267 14.64 8.85 -16.90
N CYS A 268 13.45 8.93 -17.51
CA CYS A 268 12.81 10.20 -17.86
C CYS A 268 12.36 11.01 -16.63
N ILE A 269 12.06 10.35 -15.51
CA ILE A 269 11.60 10.97 -14.27
C ILE A 269 12.22 10.25 -13.08
N LYS A 270 12.39 10.95 -11.96
CA LYS A 270 12.78 10.30 -10.71
C LYS A 270 11.59 9.49 -10.18
N CYS A 271 11.48 8.23 -10.61
CA CYS A 271 10.41 7.32 -10.20
C CYS A 271 10.40 7.04 -8.70
N LEU A 272 9.23 6.64 -8.19
CA LEU A 272 9.12 6.05 -6.86
C LEU A 272 9.90 4.74 -6.80
N LYS A 273 10.35 4.39 -5.61
CA LYS A 273 10.93 3.07 -5.31
C LYS A 273 9.89 2.17 -4.63
N PRO A 274 10.05 0.84 -4.70
CA PRO A 274 9.18 -0.10 -3.98
C PRO A 274 9.03 0.22 -2.49
N GLU A 275 10.11 0.73 -1.87
CA GLU A 275 10.17 1.11 -0.48
C GLU A 275 9.26 2.30 -0.15
N ASP A 276 9.05 3.24 -1.07
CA ASP A 276 8.13 4.37 -0.88
C ASP A 276 6.68 3.89 -0.73
N VAL A 277 6.30 2.88 -1.53
CA VAL A 277 4.97 2.24 -1.44
C VAL A 277 4.87 1.38 -0.19
N ALA A 278 5.96 0.71 0.22
CA ALA A 278 5.99 -0.04 1.47
C ALA A 278 5.81 0.87 2.69
N GLU A 279 6.47 2.03 2.73
CA GLU A 279 6.30 3.04 3.78
C GLU A 279 4.86 3.58 3.83
N ALA A 280 4.21 3.76 2.68
CA ALA A 280 2.79 4.09 2.63
C ALA A 280 1.90 3.00 3.24
N VAL A 281 2.16 1.72 2.96
CA VAL A 281 1.45 0.60 3.58
C VAL A 281 1.65 0.62 5.11
N ILE A 282 2.88 0.80 5.57
CA ILE A 282 3.20 0.89 7.00
C ILE A 282 2.49 2.08 7.65
N TYR A 283 2.49 3.26 7.00
CA TYR A 283 1.75 4.43 7.47
C TYR A 283 0.26 4.12 7.64
N VAL A 284 -0.39 3.59 6.60
CA VAL A 284 -1.81 3.23 6.60
C VAL A 284 -2.12 2.26 7.74
N LEU A 285 -1.29 1.24 7.96
CA LEU A 285 -1.48 0.27 9.03
C LEU A 285 -1.27 0.88 10.43
N SER A 286 -0.31 1.81 10.57
CA SER A 286 0.03 2.47 11.83
C SER A 286 -1.03 3.45 12.33
N THR A 287 -1.93 3.91 11.45
CA THR A 287 -3.01 4.81 11.87
C THR A 287 -3.93 4.15 12.92
N PRO A 288 -4.50 4.94 13.86
CA PRO A 288 -5.47 4.43 14.83
C PRO A 288 -6.65 3.69 14.17
N PRO A 289 -7.28 2.70 14.83
CA PRO A 289 -8.33 1.89 14.22
C PRO A 289 -9.53 2.67 13.67
N HIS A 290 -9.84 3.85 14.22
CA HIS A 290 -10.94 4.71 13.75
C HIS A 290 -10.59 5.54 12.50
N VAL A 291 -9.33 5.51 12.04
CA VAL A 291 -8.87 6.25 10.86
C VAL A 291 -8.85 5.30 9.67
N GLN A 292 -9.48 5.71 8.58
CA GLN A 292 -9.41 5.05 7.29
C GLN A 292 -8.80 6.01 6.27
N VAL A 293 -7.78 5.53 5.55
CA VAL A 293 -6.97 6.35 4.63
C VAL A 293 -7.19 5.87 3.20
N SER A 294 -7.22 6.79 2.26
CA SER A 294 -6.96 6.51 0.85
C SER A 294 -5.78 7.38 0.44
N LEU A 295 -4.81 6.82 -0.29
CA LEU A 295 -3.54 7.49 -0.54
C LEU A 295 -3.15 7.44 -2.02
N ALA A 296 -2.83 8.60 -2.59
CA ALA A 296 -2.13 8.72 -3.86
C ALA A 296 -0.65 9.04 -3.58
N LEU A 297 0.25 8.40 -4.32
CA LEU A 297 1.70 8.65 -4.24
C LEU A 297 2.18 9.12 -5.60
N THR A 298 2.64 10.37 -5.68
CA THR A 298 3.15 10.99 -6.91
C THR A 298 4.64 11.25 -6.79
N ALA A 299 5.37 11.01 -7.86
CA ALA A 299 6.78 11.36 -7.95
C ALA A 299 6.88 12.79 -8.49
N HIS A 300 7.32 13.73 -7.65
CA HIS A 300 7.62 15.08 -8.11
C HIS A 300 9.10 15.20 -8.48
N PRO A 301 9.43 15.88 -9.60
CA PRO A 301 10.78 16.35 -9.82
C PRO A 301 11.15 17.21 -8.60
N LEU A 302 12.24 16.84 -7.92
CA LEU A 302 12.86 17.77 -6.99
C LEU A 302 13.39 18.91 -7.88
N GLU A 303 12.66 20.02 -7.96
CA GLU A 303 13.26 21.25 -8.47
C GLU A 303 14.53 21.46 -7.65
N GLU A 304 15.69 21.54 -8.31
CA GLU A 304 16.85 22.14 -7.67
C GLU A 304 16.37 23.50 -7.17
N ALA A 305 16.40 23.70 -5.85
CA ALA A 305 16.01 24.95 -5.23
C ALA A 305 16.86 26.06 -5.86
N SER A 306 16.32 26.70 -6.90
CA SER A 306 16.99 27.76 -7.61
C SER A 306 17.26 28.85 -6.58
N HIS A 307 18.53 29.21 -6.44
CA HIS A 307 18.97 30.30 -5.59
C HIS A 307 18.04 31.51 -5.78
N PRO A 308 17.64 32.21 -4.72
CA PRO A 308 16.77 33.37 -4.86
C PRO A 308 17.51 34.42 -5.70
N GLN A 309 17.22 34.46 -7.01
CA GLN A 309 17.66 35.55 -7.87
C GLN A 309 17.03 36.81 -7.30
N ARG A 310 17.91 37.75 -6.89
CA ARG A 310 17.54 39.10 -6.48
C ARG A 310 16.51 39.65 -7.48
N ARG A 311 15.29 39.90 -7.01
CA ARG A 311 14.29 40.66 -7.75
C ARG A 311 14.84 42.05 -8.02
N THR A 312 15.42 42.27 -9.19
CA THR A 312 15.54 43.61 -9.77
C THR A 312 14.18 43.99 -10.33
N ALA A 313 13.60 45.07 -9.79
CA ALA A 313 12.33 45.60 -10.24
C ALA A 313 12.41 46.01 -11.71
N GLY A 314 11.74 45.24 -12.57
CA GLY A 314 11.53 45.54 -13.99
C GLY A 314 10.07 45.28 -14.35
N ARG A 315 9.45 46.23 -15.05
CA ARG A 315 8.02 46.29 -15.42
C ARG A 315 7.48 44.98 -16.03
N PRO A 316 6.20 44.62 -15.78
CA PRO A 316 5.59 43.49 -16.45
C PRO A 316 5.19 43.88 -17.89
N GLN A 317 5.85 43.25 -18.87
CA GLN A 317 5.26 43.04 -20.20
C GLN A 317 4.57 41.67 -20.18
N GLY A 318 3.28 41.67 -20.53
CA GLY A 318 2.46 40.47 -20.54
C GLY A 318 2.88 39.51 -21.64
N VAL A 319 3.11 38.25 -21.27
CA VAL A 319 3.09 37.10 -22.19
C VAL A 319 2.35 35.99 -21.45
N GLY A 320 1.26 35.52 -22.07
CA GLY A 320 0.38 34.51 -21.50
C GLY A 320 1.04 33.14 -21.43
N THR A 321 0.91 32.50 -20.28
CA THR A 321 1.14 31.07 -20.09
C THR A 321 -0.12 30.48 -19.47
N THR A 322 -0.77 29.59 -20.20
CA THR A 322 -1.93 28.81 -19.74
C THR A 322 -1.49 27.81 -18.67
N SER A 323 -1.64 28.19 -17.40
CA SER A 323 -1.63 27.26 -16.27
C SER A 323 -3.07 26.83 -15.98
N TRP A 324 -3.37 25.54 -16.13
CA TRP A 324 -4.64 24.97 -15.70
C TRP A 324 -4.67 24.86 -14.17
N PRO A 325 -5.75 25.31 -13.49
CA PRO A 325 -5.84 25.21 -12.04
C PRO A 325 -6.17 23.76 -11.61
N PRO A 326 -5.78 23.35 -10.40
CA PRO A 326 -6.17 22.05 -9.85
C PRO A 326 -7.69 22.06 -9.61
N GLN A 327 -8.40 21.17 -10.29
CA GLN A 327 -9.83 20.96 -10.04
C GLN A 327 -10.00 20.25 -8.70
N ALA A 328 -10.45 20.99 -7.70
CA ALA A 328 -11.04 20.43 -6.50
C ALA A 328 -12.29 19.60 -6.90
N LEU A 329 -12.40 18.39 -6.36
CA LEU A 329 -13.61 17.58 -6.43
C LEU A 329 -14.79 18.34 -5.81
N CYS A 330 -15.57 19.03 -6.63
CA CYS A 330 -16.93 19.44 -6.28
C CYS A 330 -17.87 18.27 -6.62
N LEU A 331 -18.29 17.53 -5.59
CA LEU A 331 -19.46 16.66 -5.68
C LEU A 331 -20.69 17.52 -5.99
N PRO A 332 -21.55 17.18 -6.96
CA PRO A 332 -22.81 17.88 -7.12
C PRO A 332 -23.72 17.55 -5.94
N ALA A 333 -23.87 18.51 -5.03
CA ALA A 333 -25.06 18.61 -4.21
C ALA A 333 -26.17 19.16 -5.11
N ASP A 334 -27.06 18.29 -5.57
CA ASP A 334 -28.48 18.57 -5.83
C ASP A 334 -29.11 17.42 -6.64
N TRP A 335 -29.54 16.38 -5.92
CA TRP A 335 -30.53 15.44 -6.42
C TRP A 335 -31.70 15.43 -5.43
N ARG A 336 -32.67 16.31 -5.65
CA ARG A 336 -33.93 16.33 -4.91
C ARG A 336 -34.94 15.42 -5.62
N TYR A 337 -35.54 14.51 -4.85
CA TYR A 337 -36.74 13.77 -5.23
C TYR A 337 -37.92 14.72 -5.42
N PRO A 338 -38.76 14.56 -6.45
CA PRO A 338 -40.09 15.16 -6.47
C PRO A 338 -41.11 14.18 -5.89
N ASP A 339 -41.63 14.52 -4.71
CA ASP A 339 -42.89 14.00 -4.18
C ASP A 339 -44.08 14.82 -4.72
N GLU A 340 -45.23 14.17 -4.66
CA GLU A 340 -46.54 14.42 -5.27
C GLU A 340 -47.14 15.83 -5.17
N ALA A 341 -47.87 16.23 -6.22
CA ALA A 341 -49.04 17.11 -6.11
C ALA A 341 -50.04 16.90 -7.27
N HIS A 342 -51.31 16.82 -6.88
CA HIS A 342 -52.52 16.48 -7.64
C HIS A 342 -52.91 17.39 -8.82
N GLY A 343 -53.71 16.84 -9.74
CA GLY A 343 -54.94 17.52 -10.16
C GLY A 343 -55.27 17.57 -11.66
N ALA A 344 -56.18 16.68 -12.08
CA ALA A 344 -57.30 16.86 -13.02
C ALA A 344 -57.09 17.47 -14.43
N GLY A 345 -57.61 16.76 -15.45
CA GLY A 345 -58.16 17.40 -16.66
C GLY A 345 -57.97 16.67 -17.99
N ASP A 346 -59.00 15.90 -18.37
CA ASP A 346 -59.56 15.73 -19.73
C ASP A 346 -58.75 15.15 -20.92
N LEU A 347 -59.19 13.94 -21.30
CA LEU A 347 -59.68 13.50 -22.63
C LEU A 347 -58.98 14.02 -23.90
N VAL A 348 -58.39 13.11 -24.71
CA VAL A 348 -58.78 12.82 -26.11
C VAL A 348 -58.30 11.40 -26.50
N SER A 349 -59.19 10.67 -27.18
CA SER A 349 -59.06 9.31 -27.74
C SER A 349 -58.44 9.29 -29.14
N CYS A 350 -57.73 8.20 -29.49
CA CYS A 350 -57.66 7.51 -30.80
C CYS A 350 -56.44 6.54 -30.74
N GLY A 351 -56.48 5.24 -31.04
CA GLY A 351 -57.48 4.31 -31.55
C GLY A 351 -56.87 2.90 -31.49
N GLU A 352 -57.75 1.92 -31.65
CA GLU A 352 -57.62 0.47 -31.41
C GLU A 352 -56.44 -0.24 -32.09
N LEU A 353 -56.04 -1.40 -31.53
CA LEU A 353 -55.99 -2.69 -32.24
C LEU A 353 -55.81 -3.88 -31.25
N GLY A 354 -56.94 -4.53 -30.93
CA GLY A 354 -57.16 -5.99 -30.91
C GLY A 354 -56.22 -6.95 -30.14
N LEU A 355 -56.66 -7.39 -28.96
CA LEU A 355 -56.34 -8.70 -28.34
C LEU A 355 -57.10 -9.84 -29.06
N PRO A 356 -56.77 -11.15 -28.87
CA PRO A 356 -57.17 -11.89 -27.66
C PRO A 356 -56.14 -12.89 -27.10
N SER A 357 -56.16 -13.07 -25.77
CA SER A 357 -55.81 -14.30 -25.01
C SER A 357 -57.12 -14.80 -24.33
N PRO A 358 -57.20 -15.86 -23.49
CA PRO A 358 -56.25 -16.90 -23.01
C PRO A 358 -56.93 -18.32 -22.96
N PRO A 359 -56.60 -19.32 -22.07
CA PRO A 359 -56.84 -19.25 -20.60
C PRO A 359 -55.83 -19.96 -19.63
N LEU A 360 -55.63 -19.31 -18.48
CA LEU A 360 -55.65 -19.76 -17.05
C LEU A 360 -54.99 -21.06 -16.54
N ALA A 361 -54.06 -20.91 -15.58
CA ALA A 361 -53.98 -21.60 -14.26
C ALA A 361 -52.87 -20.92 -13.41
N ALA A 362 -53.18 -20.07 -12.43
CA ALA A 362 -53.45 -20.37 -11.01
C ALA A 362 -52.23 -20.94 -10.25
N TRP A 363 -51.53 -20.12 -9.45
CA TRP A 363 -51.08 -20.42 -8.07
C TRP A 363 -50.86 -19.10 -7.31
N LEU A 364 -51.46 -19.04 -6.12
CA LEU A 364 -51.60 -17.96 -5.13
C LEU A 364 -50.79 -18.44 -3.90
N LEU A 365 -49.89 -17.66 -3.27
CA LEU A 365 -50.07 -16.90 -2.01
C LEU A 365 -48.67 -16.63 -1.34
N PRO A 366 -48.55 -15.78 -0.29
CA PRO A 366 -47.54 -14.73 -0.14
C PRO A 366 -46.68 -14.90 1.15
N LEU A 367 -45.90 -13.88 1.55
CA LEU A 367 -45.55 -13.45 2.94
C LEU A 367 -44.52 -12.30 2.85
N ASP A 368 -44.94 -11.04 3.08
CA ASP A 368 -44.89 -10.29 4.35
C ASP A 368 -43.51 -9.69 4.69
N PHE A 369 -43.36 -8.38 4.45
CA PHE A 369 -42.35 -7.51 5.06
C PHE A 369 -43.07 -6.59 6.07
N ARG A 370 -42.60 -6.60 7.32
CA ARG A 370 -42.91 -5.56 8.31
C ARG A 370 -41.62 -4.89 8.78
N CYS A 371 -41.63 -3.56 8.64
CA CYS A 371 -40.93 -2.48 9.35
C CYS A 371 -39.49 -2.71 9.83
#